data_AF-A0A7Y8F186-F1
#
_entry.id   AF-A0A7Y8F186-F1
#
_cell.length_a   1.000
_cell.length_b   1.000
_cell.length_c   1.000
_cell.angle_alpha   90.00
_cell.angle_beta   90.00
_cell.angle_gamma   90.00
#
_symmetry.space_group_name_H-M   'P 1'
#
loop_
_entity.id
_entity.type
_entity.pdbx_description
1 polymer ?
#
loop_
_entity_poly.entity_id
_entity_poly.type
_entity_poly.pdbx_seq_one_letter_code
_entity_poly.pdbx_strand_id
1 'polypeptide(L)'
;MSTLPMIACSEIELKTDYDQAVLGLVDPAHVPMIHTAWWWRSSDRRRVKTKHYAPSPFGFTATAADRFASAPAYRLVGSEREVTIEFRLPSTRVERVQSGGFRLVNLTTVTPTAPGHVVLRNVIYSSSRPMRLLYPVLSLLGRAFLEQDARILRLIDADASTRQPLLFVGSPDQPSAWYFQCKMALSRASLQAGAFINPVRAGVLRWRT
;
A
#
# COMPACT_ATOMS: atom_id res chain seq x y z
N MET A 1 24.42 -3.55 -13.37
CA MET A 1 23.09 -3.43 -12.72
C MET A 1 23.31 -3.05 -11.26
N SER A 2 22.81 -1.89 -10.82
CA SER A 2 22.93 -1.47 -9.42
C SER A 2 22.06 -2.36 -8.53
N THR A 3 22.67 -2.97 -7.52
CA THR A 3 22.00 -3.90 -6.58
C THR A 3 21.04 -3.15 -5.66
N LEU A 4 19.92 -3.80 -5.32
CA LEU A 4 18.94 -3.32 -4.35
C LEU A 4 18.92 -4.28 -3.15
N PRO A 5 19.87 -4.19 -2.21
CA PRO A 5 19.83 -5.01 -1.00
C PRO A 5 18.54 -4.77 -0.20
N MET A 6 18.08 -5.83 0.46
CA MET A 6 17.04 -5.73 1.49
C MET A 6 17.60 -4.97 2.69
N ILE A 7 16.86 -3.97 3.15
CA ILE A 7 17.24 -3.07 4.24
C ILE A 7 16.25 -3.09 5.40
N ALA A 8 15.07 -3.70 5.23
CA ALA A 8 14.14 -3.96 6.32
C ALA A 8 13.23 -5.14 5.97
N CYS A 9 12.84 -5.92 6.96
CA CYS A 9 11.79 -6.93 6.85
C CYS A 9 10.97 -6.92 8.14
N SER A 10 9.68 -6.67 8.02
CA SER A 10 8.74 -6.62 9.13
C SER A 10 7.56 -7.52 8.83
N GLU A 11 7.10 -8.23 9.84
CA GLU A 11 6.00 -9.18 9.71
C GLU A 11 5.13 -9.14 10.97
N ILE A 12 3.83 -9.32 10.78
CA ILE A 12 2.86 -9.56 11.84
C ILE A 12 1.82 -10.59 11.37
N GLU A 13 1.26 -11.32 12.34
CA GLU A 13 0.12 -12.21 12.12
C GLU A 13 -1.16 -11.55 12.63
N LEU A 14 -2.24 -11.72 11.87
CA LEU A 14 -3.54 -11.12 12.11
C LEU A 14 -4.63 -12.15 11.98
N LYS A 15 -5.55 -12.13 12.94
CA LYS A 15 -6.84 -12.80 12.82
C LYS A 15 -7.84 -11.80 12.24
N THR A 16 -8.09 -11.91 10.95
CA THR A 16 -9.02 -11.04 10.20
C THR A 16 -9.34 -11.68 8.84
N ASP A 17 -10.41 -11.21 8.20
CA ASP A 17 -10.72 -11.60 6.83
C ASP A 17 -9.62 -11.15 5.85
N TYR A 18 -9.39 -11.97 4.83
CA TYR A 18 -8.34 -11.72 3.83
C TYR A 18 -8.59 -10.44 3.04
N ASP A 19 -9.82 -10.23 2.55
CA ASP A 19 -10.15 -9.04 1.76
C ASP A 19 -10.07 -7.79 2.63
N GLN A 20 -10.50 -7.88 3.89
CA GLN A 20 -10.37 -6.78 4.85
C GLN A 20 -8.91 -6.35 5.05
N ALA A 21 -8.00 -7.31 5.21
CA ALA A 21 -6.56 -7.02 5.32
C ALA A 21 -5.99 -6.42 4.02
N VAL A 22 -6.43 -6.89 2.85
CA VAL A 22 -6.00 -6.35 1.55
C VAL A 22 -6.49 -4.93 1.34
N LEU A 23 -7.70 -4.60 1.76
CA LEU A 23 -8.22 -3.22 1.70
C LEU A 23 -7.39 -2.25 2.52
N GLY A 24 -6.90 -2.69 3.68
CA GLY A 24 -5.92 -1.96 4.48
C GLY A 24 -4.62 -1.67 3.72
N LEU A 25 -4.22 -2.48 2.73
CA LEU A 25 -3.07 -2.17 1.87
C LEU A 25 -3.41 -1.19 0.73
N VAL A 26 -4.61 -1.31 0.18
CA VAL A 26 -5.03 -0.59 -1.03
C VAL A 26 -5.34 0.86 -0.72
N ASP A 27 -5.96 1.13 0.42
CA ASP A 27 -6.46 2.46 0.75
C ASP A 27 -5.32 3.41 1.17
N PRO A 28 -5.00 4.48 0.44
CA PRO A 28 -4.00 5.46 0.89
C PRO A 28 -4.57 6.49 1.89
N ALA A 29 -5.88 6.48 2.17
CA ALA A 29 -6.55 7.46 3.00
C ALA A 29 -6.44 7.16 4.51
N HIS A 30 -6.27 5.90 4.92
CA HIS A 30 -6.05 5.53 6.33
C HIS A 30 -4.68 6.00 6.88
N VAL A 31 -3.65 6.08 6.01
CA VAL A 31 -2.26 6.37 6.40
C VAL A 31 -2.10 7.67 7.22
N PRO A 32 -2.69 8.82 6.86
CA PRO A 32 -2.60 10.04 7.67
C PRO A 32 -3.43 10.03 8.95
N MET A 33 -4.42 9.14 9.06
CA MET A 33 -5.35 9.10 10.19
C MET A 33 -4.84 8.25 11.36
N ILE A 34 -3.91 7.32 11.08
CA ILE A 34 -3.52 6.26 12.01
C ILE A 34 -2.06 6.39 12.43
N HIS A 35 -1.19 6.85 11.54
CA HIS A 35 0.24 6.94 11.81
C HIS A 35 0.59 8.32 12.39
N THR A 36 0.51 8.43 13.70
CA THR A 36 0.88 9.62 14.49
C THR A 36 2.35 9.64 14.93
N ALA A 37 3.16 8.68 14.48
CA ALA A 37 4.57 8.57 14.88
C ALA A 37 5.42 9.73 14.37
N TRP A 38 6.35 10.21 15.19
CA TRP A 38 7.18 11.41 14.98
C TRP A 38 8.11 11.37 13.73
N TRP A 39 8.33 10.20 13.14
CA TRP A 39 9.09 10.01 11.90
C TRP A 39 8.21 9.98 10.62
N TRP A 40 6.88 10.06 10.75
CA TRP A 40 5.92 10.24 9.67
C TRP A 40 5.18 11.58 9.83
N ARG A 41 4.61 12.13 8.74
CA ARG A 41 4.06 13.50 8.78
C ARG A 41 2.80 13.57 9.65
N SER A 42 2.88 14.27 10.76
CA SER A 42 1.72 14.92 11.38
C SER A 42 1.51 16.28 10.70
N SER A 43 0.38 16.46 10.02
CA SER A 43 0.01 17.73 9.39
C SER A 43 -1.47 17.97 9.60
N ASP A 44 -1.82 18.93 10.47
CA ASP A 44 -3.20 19.39 10.71
C ASP A 44 -3.88 20.01 9.48
N ARG A 45 -3.12 20.29 8.41
CA ARG A 45 -3.65 20.89 7.19
C ARG A 45 -4.08 19.83 6.18
N ARG A 46 -5.39 19.74 5.96
CA ARG A 46 -5.99 18.96 4.87
C ARG A 46 -5.48 19.46 3.52
N ARG A 47 -4.85 18.59 2.74
CA ARG A 47 -4.32 18.89 1.40
C ARG A 47 -5.10 18.13 0.34
N VAL A 48 -5.24 18.75 -0.82
CA VAL A 48 -5.70 18.04 -2.02
C VAL A 48 -4.59 17.11 -2.45
N LYS A 49 -4.90 15.83 -2.62
CA LYS A 49 -4.03 14.82 -3.21
C LYS A 49 -4.55 14.52 -4.60
N THR A 50 -3.69 14.65 -5.60
CA THR A 50 -3.98 14.25 -6.98
C THR A 50 -3.11 13.05 -7.36
N LYS A 51 -3.73 11.95 -7.81
CA LYS A 51 -3.02 10.76 -8.28
C LYS A 51 -3.55 10.32 -9.63
N HIS A 52 -2.64 10.02 -10.55
CA HIS A 52 -2.94 9.37 -11.81
C HIS A 52 -2.98 7.87 -11.59
N TYR A 53 -4.04 7.21 -12.03
CA TYR A 53 -4.17 5.76 -12.00
C TYR A 53 -4.19 5.22 -13.42
N ALA A 54 -3.53 4.09 -13.63
CA ALA A 54 -3.52 3.35 -14.89
C ALA A 54 -3.62 1.84 -14.62
N PRO A 55 -4.22 1.06 -15.53
CA PRO A 55 -4.23 -0.39 -15.42
C PRO A 55 -2.79 -0.95 -15.44
N SER A 56 -2.53 -1.95 -14.61
CA SER A 56 -1.29 -2.75 -14.64
C SER A 56 -1.64 -4.25 -14.62
N PRO A 57 -0.69 -5.17 -14.89
CA PRO A 57 -0.99 -6.60 -14.88
C PRO A 57 -1.64 -7.02 -13.56
N PHE A 58 -2.86 -7.58 -13.64
CA PHE A 58 -3.65 -8.02 -12.49
C PHE A 58 -3.93 -6.94 -11.43
N GLY A 59 -3.98 -5.66 -11.82
CA GLY A 59 -4.30 -4.58 -10.89
C GLY A 59 -4.14 -3.19 -11.50
N PHE A 60 -3.54 -2.27 -10.75
CA PHE A 60 -3.40 -0.88 -11.16
C PHE A 60 -2.17 -0.22 -10.54
N THR A 61 -1.67 0.82 -11.20
CA THR A 61 -0.58 1.65 -10.71
C THR A 61 -1.04 3.08 -10.53
N ALA A 62 -0.73 3.63 -9.36
CA ALA A 62 -0.94 5.02 -9.02
C ALA A 62 0.39 5.78 -9.09
N THR A 63 0.42 6.91 -9.79
CA THR A 63 1.55 7.84 -9.82
C THR A 63 1.11 9.17 -9.21
N ALA A 64 1.90 9.71 -8.29
CA ALA A 64 1.59 11.00 -7.69
C ALA A 64 1.75 12.12 -8.73
N ALA A 65 0.71 12.95 -8.91
CA ALA A 65 0.77 14.11 -9.79
C ALA A 65 1.55 15.27 -9.15
N ASP A 66 1.46 15.39 -7.82
CA ASP A 66 2.01 16.51 -7.07
C ASP A 66 3.43 16.23 -6.58
N ARG A 67 4.33 17.20 -6.74
CA ARG A 67 5.66 17.19 -6.11
C ARG A 67 5.47 17.08 -4.59
N PHE A 68 5.80 15.94 -3.99
CA PHE A 68 5.61 15.72 -2.55
C PHE A 68 6.30 16.81 -1.72
N ALA A 69 5.52 17.58 -0.95
CA ALA A 69 6.04 18.52 0.05
C ALA A 69 6.59 17.78 1.27
N SER A 70 7.83 17.28 1.17
CA SER A 70 8.80 16.87 2.23
C SER A 70 8.30 16.21 3.54
N ALA A 71 8.51 14.90 3.69
CA ALA A 71 8.55 14.25 5.00
C ALA A 71 10.03 14.34 5.45
N PRO A 72 10.33 14.48 6.75
CA PRO A 72 11.69 14.74 7.21
C PRO A 72 12.71 13.72 6.70
N ALA A 73 12.35 12.43 6.68
CA ALA A 73 13.18 11.33 6.21
C ALA A 73 13.57 11.42 4.71
N TYR A 74 12.82 12.18 3.91
CA TYR A 74 12.99 12.25 2.45
C TYR A 74 13.77 13.48 1.96
N ARG A 75 14.17 14.39 2.87
CA ARG A 75 15.03 15.55 2.51
C ARG A 75 16.41 15.15 1.98
N LEU A 76 16.85 13.93 2.27
CA LEU A 76 18.14 13.37 1.82
C LEU A 76 18.15 12.90 0.35
N VAL A 77 16.99 12.86 -0.29
CA VAL A 77 16.77 12.30 -1.63
C VAL A 77 16.25 13.47 -2.47
N GLY A 78 16.95 13.92 -3.51
CA GLY A 78 16.77 15.20 -4.24
C GLY A 78 15.35 15.66 -4.66
N SER A 79 15.28 16.81 -5.33
CA SER A 79 14.03 17.55 -5.64
C SER A 79 13.12 16.88 -6.68
N GLU A 80 13.66 16.06 -7.58
CA GLU A 80 12.90 15.31 -8.58
C GLU A 80 12.66 13.89 -8.08
N ARG A 81 11.44 13.64 -7.60
CA ARG A 81 11.03 12.35 -7.03
C ARG A 81 9.87 11.78 -7.83
N GLU A 82 10.07 10.59 -8.38
CA GLU A 82 8.99 9.78 -8.94
C GLU A 82 8.56 8.76 -7.88
N VAL A 83 7.27 8.75 -7.55
CA VAL A 83 6.67 7.75 -6.64
C VAL A 83 5.53 7.06 -7.36
N THR A 84 5.66 5.75 -7.53
CA THR A 84 4.63 4.88 -8.08
C THR A 84 4.21 3.86 -7.04
N ILE A 85 2.91 3.68 -6.85
CA ILE A 85 2.35 2.63 -5.99
C ILE A 85 1.55 1.71 -6.89
N GLU A 86 2.04 0.50 -7.05
CA GLU A 86 1.41 -0.55 -7.82
C GLU A 86 0.70 -1.52 -6.89
N PHE A 87 -0.55 -1.81 -7.17
CA PHE A 87 -1.29 -2.90 -6.56
C PHE A 87 -1.49 -4.01 -7.58
N ARG A 88 -1.18 -5.25 -7.21
CA ARG A 88 -1.43 -6.45 -8.01
C ARG A 88 -2.09 -7.52 -7.17
N LEU A 89 -3.04 -8.22 -7.77
CA LEU A 89 -3.53 -9.46 -7.23
C LEU A 89 -2.39 -10.50 -7.11
N PRO A 90 -2.45 -11.41 -6.12
CA PRO A 90 -3.54 -11.56 -5.17
C PRO A 90 -3.60 -10.47 -4.09
N SER A 91 -2.45 -10.00 -3.59
CA SER A 91 -2.38 -9.08 -2.44
C SER A 91 -1.04 -8.37 -2.33
N THR A 92 -0.47 -7.98 -3.47
CA THR A 92 0.85 -7.38 -3.55
C THR A 92 0.76 -5.88 -3.78
N ARG A 93 1.34 -5.10 -2.86
CA ARG A 93 1.55 -3.65 -3.02
C ARG A 93 3.04 -3.38 -3.19
N VAL A 94 3.41 -2.73 -4.29
CA VAL A 94 4.79 -2.33 -4.58
C VAL A 94 4.86 -0.82 -4.72
N GLU A 95 5.48 -0.17 -3.74
CA GLU A 95 5.78 1.26 -3.81
C GLU A 95 7.24 1.44 -4.25
N ARG A 96 7.44 2.22 -5.30
CA ARG A 96 8.77 2.53 -5.85
C ARG A 96 8.99 4.03 -5.74
N VAL A 97 10.15 4.40 -5.20
CA VAL A 97 10.60 5.78 -5.09
C VAL A 97 11.91 5.91 -5.86
N GLN A 98 11.98 6.83 -6.82
CA GLN A 98 13.18 7.11 -7.59
C GLN A 98 13.53 8.60 -7.52
N SER A 99 14.81 8.92 -7.33
CA SER A 99 15.30 10.30 -7.33
C SER A 99 16.82 10.35 -7.44
N GLY A 100 17.35 10.97 -8.50
CA GLY A 100 18.78 11.31 -8.61
C GLY A 100 19.73 10.15 -8.30
N GLY A 101 19.43 8.93 -8.77
CA GLY A 101 20.22 7.71 -8.53
C GLY A 101 19.84 6.92 -7.27
N PHE A 102 19.06 7.49 -6.35
CA PHE A 102 18.45 6.78 -5.25
C PHE A 102 17.21 6.01 -5.74
N ARG A 103 17.11 4.74 -5.33
CA ARG A 103 15.95 3.88 -5.59
C ARG A 103 15.57 3.15 -4.31
N LEU A 104 14.29 3.21 -3.96
CA LEU A 104 13.70 2.45 -2.87
C LEU A 104 12.48 1.70 -3.38
N VAL A 105 12.37 0.43 -2.98
CA VAL A 105 11.22 -0.42 -3.27
C VAL A 105 10.67 -0.93 -1.97
N ASN A 106 9.41 -0.63 -1.69
CA ASN A 106 8.69 -1.10 -0.53
C ASN A 106 7.61 -2.09 -0.99
N LEU A 107 7.78 -3.36 -0.63
CA LEU A 107 6.90 -4.47 -0.97
C LEU A 107 6.07 -4.84 0.26
N THR A 108 4.74 -4.76 0.15
CA THR A 108 3.82 -5.25 1.18
C THR A 108 2.93 -6.35 0.63
N THR A 109 2.79 -7.45 1.37
CA THR A 109 1.96 -8.60 0.98
C THR A 109 1.06 -9.05 2.13
N VAL A 110 -0.16 -9.46 1.81
CA VAL A 110 -1.04 -10.22 2.73
C VAL A 110 -1.07 -11.67 2.29
N THR A 111 -0.64 -12.60 3.14
CA THR A 111 -0.64 -14.03 2.83
C THR A 111 -1.65 -14.74 3.73
N PRO A 112 -2.69 -15.40 3.20
CA PRO A 112 -3.57 -16.23 4.02
C PRO A 112 -2.81 -17.46 4.51
N THR A 113 -2.81 -17.70 5.82
CA THR A 113 -2.12 -18.86 6.45
C THR A 113 -3.10 -19.92 6.94
N ALA A 114 -4.29 -19.50 7.38
CA ALA A 114 -5.39 -20.37 7.77
C ALA A 114 -6.72 -19.62 7.56
N PRO A 115 -7.88 -20.27 7.66
CA PRO A 115 -9.17 -19.57 7.62
C PRO A 115 -9.22 -18.45 8.67
N GLY A 116 -9.49 -17.22 8.21
CA GLY A 116 -9.53 -16.02 9.07
C GLY A 116 -8.17 -15.61 9.67
N HIS A 117 -7.05 -16.15 9.17
CA HIS A 117 -5.71 -15.78 9.61
C HIS A 117 -4.85 -15.39 8.41
N VAL A 118 -4.18 -14.26 8.54
CA VAL A 118 -3.30 -13.72 7.51
C VAL A 118 -1.99 -13.25 8.12
N VAL A 119 -0.93 -13.30 7.32
CA VAL A 119 0.36 -12.71 7.63
C VAL A 119 0.56 -11.48 6.76
N LEU A 120 0.76 -10.33 7.40
CA LEU A 120 1.12 -9.09 6.75
C LEU A 120 2.64 -8.96 6.78
N ARG A 121 3.27 -8.90 5.61
CA ARG A 121 4.72 -8.77 5.48
C ARG A 121 5.06 -7.50 4.72
N ASN A 122 6.03 -6.76 5.24
CA ASN A 122 6.59 -5.58 4.63
C ASN A 122 8.10 -5.74 4.44
N VAL A 123 8.59 -5.54 3.23
CA VAL A 123 10.01 -5.70 2.87
C VAL A 123 10.47 -4.47 2.11
N ILE A 124 11.55 -3.86 2.57
CA ILE A 124 12.11 -2.65 1.94
C ILE A 124 13.46 -2.97 1.34
N TYR A 125 13.64 -2.59 0.08
CA TYR A 125 14.89 -2.65 -0.66
C TYR A 125 15.37 -1.24 -1.00
N SER A 126 16.67 -0.99 -0.98
CA SER A 126 17.24 0.33 -1.29
C SER A 126 18.55 0.23 -2.04
N SER A 127 18.82 1.18 -2.94
CA SER A 127 20.12 1.29 -3.62
C SER A 127 21.24 1.81 -2.70
N SER A 128 20.89 2.39 -1.55
CA SER A 128 21.86 2.90 -0.57
C SER A 128 22.39 1.77 0.32
N ARG A 129 23.63 1.33 0.06
CA ARG A 129 24.29 0.26 0.83
C ARG A 129 24.40 0.52 2.34
N PRO A 130 24.69 1.76 2.82
CA PRO A 130 24.76 2.04 4.25
C PRO A 130 23.46 1.74 5.01
N MET A 131 22.30 1.83 4.34
CA MET A 131 21.00 1.53 4.98
C MET A 131 20.89 0.08 5.45
N ARG A 132 21.71 -0.84 4.92
CA ARG A 132 21.72 -2.24 5.37
C ARG A 132 22.17 -2.40 6.83
N LEU A 133 23.00 -1.47 7.34
CA LEU A 133 23.41 -1.45 8.74
C LEU A 133 22.26 -1.08 9.68
N LEU A 134 21.26 -0.35 9.17
CA LEU A 134 20.07 0.04 9.92
C LEU A 134 18.98 -1.03 9.90
N TYR A 135 19.22 -2.19 9.29
CA TYR A 135 18.26 -3.28 9.16
C TYR A 135 17.48 -3.62 10.44
N PRO A 136 18.11 -3.87 11.60
CA PRO A 136 17.36 -4.27 12.79
C PRO A 136 16.45 -3.15 13.30
N VAL A 137 16.92 -1.90 13.22
CA VAL A 137 16.15 -0.72 13.64
C VAL A 137 14.98 -0.48 12.69
N LEU A 138 15.22 -0.48 11.37
CA LEU A 138 14.18 -0.28 10.36
C LEU A 138 13.13 -1.39 10.42
N SER A 139 13.54 -2.64 10.66
CA SER A 139 12.64 -3.78 10.79
C SER A 139 11.77 -3.69 12.05
N LEU A 140 12.32 -3.19 13.16
CA LEU A 140 11.57 -2.95 14.40
C LEU A 140 10.55 -1.82 14.22
N LEU A 141 10.97 -0.71 13.60
CA LEU A 141 10.08 0.43 13.30
C LEU A 141 8.96 0.02 12.33
N GLY A 142 9.28 -0.76 11.29
CA GLY A 142 8.30 -1.30 10.36
C GLY A 142 7.31 -2.23 11.05
N ARG A 143 7.77 -3.08 12.00
CA ARG A 143 6.86 -3.94 12.77
C ARG A 143 5.91 -3.13 13.64
N ALA A 144 6.42 -2.09 14.32
CA ALA A 144 5.58 -1.20 15.11
C ALA A 144 4.54 -0.46 14.26
N PHE A 145 4.89 -0.08 13.03
CA PHE A 145 3.97 0.51 12.06
C PHE A 145 2.87 -0.48 11.67
N LEU A 146 3.22 -1.71 11.29
CA LEU A 146 2.23 -2.74 10.96
C LEU A 146 1.31 -3.06 12.15
N GLU A 147 1.83 -3.01 13.39
CA GLU A 147 1.02 -3.25 14.60
C GLU A 147 -0.03 -2.14 14.85
N GLN A 148 0.18 -0.94 14.32
CA GLN A 148 -0.86 0.11 14.35
C GLN A 148 -2.02 -0.25 13.42
N ASP A 149 -1.71 -0.70 12.20
CA ASP A 149 -2.71 -1.14 11.22
C ASP A 149 -3.47 -2.38 11.72
N ALA A 150 -2.73 -3.33 12.29
CA ALA A 150 -3.24 -4.52 12.97
C ALA A 150 -4.34 -4.20 13.97
N ARG A 151 -4.08 -3.20 14.83
CA ARG A 151 -5.00 -2.82 15.90
C ARG A 151 -6.34 -2.37 15.33
N ILE A 152 -6.32 -1.63 14.22
CA ILE A 152 -7.55 -1.14 13.60
C ILE A 152 -8.29 -2.25 12.88
N LEU A 153 -7.59 -3.14 12.18
CA LEU A 153 -8.23 -4.31 11.59
C LEU A 153 -8.91 -5.19 12.65
N ARG A 154 -8.28 -5.36 13.83
CA ARG A 154 -8.89 -6.08 14.97
C ARG A 154 -10.12 -5.36 15.53
N LEU A 155 -10.11 -4.03 15.58
CA LEU A 155 -11.27 -3.24 16.02
C LEU A 155 -12.44 -3.36 15.04
N ILE A 156 -12.16 -3.33 13.73
CA ILE A 156 -13.18 -3.52 12.69
C ILE A 156 -13.79 -4.92 12.81
N ASP A 157 -12.96 -5.96 12.94
CA ASP A 157 -13.43 -7.36 13.03
C ASP A 157 -14.25 -7.65 14.30
N ALA A 158 -13.90 -6.99 15.42
CA ALA A 158 -14.61 -7.13 16.70
C ALA A 158 -16.00 -6.49 16.68
N ASP A 159 -16.23 -5.48 15.83
CA ASP A 159 -17.50 -4.79 15.74
C ASP A 159 -18.45 -5.51 14.76
N ALA A 160 -19.50 -6.13 15.27
CA ALA A 160 -20.47 -6.87 14.45
C ALA A 160 -21.19 -5.98 13.42
N SER A 161 -21.25 -4.66 13.62
CA SER A 161 -21.88 -3.72 12.69
C SER A 161 -21.06 -3.49 11.41
N THR A 162 -19.78 -3.83 11.41
CA THR A 162 -18.88 -3.70 10.24
C THR A 162 -19.03 -4.85 9.24
N ARG A 163 -19.79 -5.91 9.59
CA ARG A 163 -20.10 -7.05 8.70
C ARG A 163 -21.12 -6.71 7.62
N GLN A 164 -21.49 -5.44 7.47
CA GLN A 164 -22.36 -4.98 6.40
C GLN A 164 -21.62 -4.99 5.05
N PRO A 165 -22.35 -5.08 3.92
CA PRO A 165 -21.75 -4.94 2.60
C PRO A 165 -20.96 -3.63 2.51
N LEU A 166 -19.70 -3.73 2.09
CA LEU A 166 -18.83 -2.56 1.93
C LEU A 166 -19.40 -1.63 0.83
N LEU A 167 -19.61 -0.38 1.19
CA LEU A 167 -20.01 0.68 0.26
C LEU A 167 -18.79 1.55 -0.05
N PHE A 168 -18.36 1.56 -1.31
CA PHE A 168 -17.27 2.42 -1.78
C PHE A 168 -17.84 3.70 -2.37
N VAL A 169 -17.49 4.87 -1.80
CA VAL A 169 -18.08 6.15 -2.20
C VAL A 169 -17.02 7.13 -2.71
N GLY A 170 -17.14 7.48 -3.99
CA GLY A 170 -16.37 8.53 -4.62
C GLY A 170 -14.90 8.19 -4.88
N SER A 171 -14.11 9.23 -5.15
CA SER A 171 -12.70 9.09 -5.51
C SER A 171 -11.76 8.45 -4.47
N PRO A 172 -11.93 8.64 -3.14
CA PRO A 172 -11.00 8.02 -2.18
C PRO A 172 -11.12 6.50 -2.13
N ASP A 173 -12.34 5.96 -2.31
CA ASP A 173 -12.62 4.52 -2.21
C ASP A 173 -12.52 3.78 -3.54
N GLN A 174 -12.34 4.51 -4.65
CA GLN A 174 -12.24 3.93 -5.99
C GLN A 174 -11.15 2.85 -6.12
N PRO A 175 -9.95 2.97 -5.51
CA PRO A 175 -8.95 1.90 -5.53
C PRO A 175 -9.46 0.59 -4.89
N SER A 176 -10.21 0.68 -3.78
CA SER A 176 -10.82 -0.45 -3.10
C SER A 176 -11.90 -1.11 -3.96
N ALA A 177 -12.71 -0.31 -4.66
CA ALA A 177 -13.67 -0.84 -5.63
C ALA A 177 -12.95 -1.56 -6.79
N TRP A 178 -11.86 -0.99 -7.31
CA TRP A 178 -11.06 -1.63 -8.37
C TRP A 178 -10.42 -2.93 -7.93
N TYR A 179 -10.03 -3.08 -6.66
CA TYR A 179 -9.56 -4.36 -6.13
C TYR A 179 -10.61 -5.48 -6.33
N PHE A 180 -11.85 -5.26 -5.87
CA PHE A 180 -12.91 -6.26 -6.03
C PHE A 180 -13.26 -6.50 -7.50
N GLN A 181 -13.27 -5.46 -8.33
CA GLN A 181 -13.49 -5.62 -9.78
C GLN A 181 -12.40 -6.47 -10.43
N CYS A 182 -11.12 -6.24 -10.10
CA CYS A 182 -10.02 -7.05 -10.61
C CYS A 182 -10.13 -8.50 -10.11
N LYS A 183 -10.47 -8.71 -8.84
CA LYS A 183 -10.65 -10.04 -8.24
C LYS A 183 -11.75 -10.81 -8.96
N MET A 184 -12.89 -10.17 -9.23
CA MET A 184 -13.99 -10.75 -10.00
C MET A 184 -13.60 -11.05 -11.45
N ALA A 185 -12.90 -10.13 -12.11
CA ALA A 185 -12.42 -10.33 -13.49
C ALA A 185 -11.44 -11.51 -13.58
N LEU A 186 -10.52 -11.64 -12.63
CA LEU A 186 -9.60 -12.77 -12.57
C LEU A 186 -10.32 -14.08 -12.27
N SER A 187 -11.27 -14.09 -11.34
CA SER A 187 -12.09 -15.27 -11.04
C SER A 187 -12.86 -15.75 -12.28
N ARG A 188 -13.48 -14.84 -13.03
CA ARG A 188 -14.15 -15.17 -14.30
C ARG A 188 -13.19 -15.72 -15.35
N ALA A 189 -12.04 -15.08 -15.54
CA ALA A 189 -11.02 -15.53 -16.48
C ALA A 189 -10.54 -16.95 -16.14
N SER A 190 -10.29 -17.24 -14.87
CA SER A 190 -9.91 -18.58 -14.40
C SER A 190 -11.01 -19.63 -14.62
N LEU A 191 -12.26 -19.29 -14.32
CA LEU A 191 -13.40 -20.23 -14.48
C LEU A 191 -13.73 -20.52 -15.95
N GLN A 192 -13.53 -19.54 -16.84
CA GLN A 192 -13.85 -19.64 -18.26
C GLN A 192 -12.63 -20.00 -19.13
N ALA A 193 -11.47 -20.27 -18.53
CA ALA A 193 -10.19 -20.44 -19.22
C ALA A 193 -9.86 -19.31 -20.21
N GLY A 194 -10.30 -18.08 -19.89
CA GLY A 194 -10.14 -16.89 -20.72
C GLY A 194 -8.98 -16.00 -20.29
N ALA A 195 -8.74 -14.94 -21.07
CA ALA A 195 -7.75 -13.92 -20.71
C ALA A 195 -8.29 -12.97 -19.62
N PHE A 196 -7.42 -12.52 -18.72
CA PHE A 196 -7.75 -11.47 -17.76
C PHE A 196 -7.95 -10.13 -18.49
N ILE A 197 -9.17 -9.60 -18.42
CA ILE A 197 -9.50 -8.27 -18.92
C ILE A 197 -9.49 -7.31 -17.73
N ASN A 198 -8.54 -6.37 -17.71
CA ASN A 198 -8.41 -5.42 -16.62
C ASN A 198 -9.60 -4.42 -16.61
N PRO A 199 -10.41 -4.36 -15.53
CA PRO A 199 -11.55 -3.45 -15.46
C PRO A 199 -11.16 -1.99 -15.18
N VAL A 200 -9.91 -1.73 -14.78
CA VAL A 200 -9.43 -0.40 -14.40
C VAL A 200 -9.29 0.48 -15.63
N ARG A 201 -9.89 1.67 -15.58
CA ARG A 201 -9.72 2.72 -16.59
C ARG A 201 -8.71 3.74 -16.10
N ALA A 202 -7.82 4.16 -17.00
CA ALA A 202 -6.88 5.23 -16.69
C ALA A 202 -7.64 6.52 -16.35
N GLY A 203 -7.21 7.21 -15.31
CA GLY A 203 -7.92 8.39 -14.82
C GLY A 203 -7.17 9.11 -13.70
N VAL A 204 -7.65 10.31 -13.36
CA VAL A 204 -7.10 11.11 -12.27
C VAL A 204 -8.09 11.11 -11.13
N LEU A 205 -7.64 10.66 -9.96
CA LEU A 205 -8.43 10.74 -8.73
C LEU A 205 -7.90 11.89 -7.88
N ARG A 206 -8.84 12.70 -7.38
CA ARG A 206 -8.55 13.87 -6.55
C ARG A 206 -9.44 13.85 -5.32
N TRP A 207 -8.82 13.93 -4.14
CA TRP A 207 -9.55 13.99 -2.87
C TRP A 207 -8.77 14.82 -1.85
N ARG A 208 -9.41 15.17 -0.74
CA ARG A 208 -8.84 16.02 0.31
C ARG A 208 -8.70 15.22 1.61
N THR A 209 -7.47 15.13 2.12
CA THR A 209 -7.13 14.48 3.41
C THR A 209 -6.25 15.40 4.22
#